data_AF-A0A818ZGX3-F1
#
_entry.id   AF-A0A818ZGX3-F1
#
_cell.length_a   1.000
_cell.length_b   1.000
_cell.length_c   1.000
_cell.angle_alpha   90.00
_cell.angle_beta   90.00
_cell.angle_gamma   90.00
#
_symmetry.space_group_name_H-M   'P 1'
#
loop_
_entity.id
_entity.type
_entity.pdbx_description
1 polymer ?
#
loop_
_entity_poly.entity_id
_entity_poly.type
_entity_poly.pdbx_seq_one_letter_code
_entity_poly.pdbx_strand_id
1 'polypeptide(L)'
;MIFHRFIIGPRGATLKLLEQETLTRIAVPRQDSQSHAILISGAKDNVKLCEQKILELYHIQLNKGFERLSIPCLYHPWIRHQLVNELHRQYNVTIDLPPPIKQTDEISIRGEREPVEKAKTRIIQFYKNL
;
A
#
# COMPACT_ATOMS: atom_id res chain seq x y z
N MET A 1 -3.54 13.45 11.68
CA MET A 1 -2.84 12.26 12.21
C MET A 1 -3.47 10.99 11.65
N ILE A 2 -2.95 10.50 10.52
CA ILE A 2 -3.57 9.42 9.74
C ILE A 2 -3.05 8.03 10.20
N PHE A 3 -1.99 8.00 11.02
CA PHE A 3 -1.23 6.80 11.31
C PHE A 3 -1.86 5.85 12.34
N HIS A 4 -2.56 6.39 13.36
CA HIS A 4 -3.23 5.55 14.38
C HIS A 4 -4.21 4.55 13.74
N ARG A 5 -4.94 5.00 12.72
CA ARG A 5 -5.90 4.16 11.99
C ARG A 5 -5.23 3.03 11.21
N PHE A 6 -4.00 3.23 10.74
CA PHE A 6 -3.25 2.21 10.01
C PHE A 6 -2.72 1.11 10.94
N ILE A 7 -2.26 1.47 12.14
CA ILE A 7 -1.83 0.48 13.14
C ILE A 7 -3.01 -0.38 13.59
N ILE A 8 -4.18 0.23 13.80
CA ILE A 8 -5.42 -0.49 14.15
C ILE A 8 -5.84 -1.39 12.98
N GLY A 9 -5.84 -0.86 11.76
CA GLY A 9 -6.31 -1.57 10.56
C GLY A 9 -7.82 -1.75 10.51
N PRO A 10 -8.37 -2.35 9.43
CA PRO A 10 -9.79 -2.60 9.31
C PRO A 10 -10.28 -3.53 10.43
N ARG A 11 -11.29 -3.09 11.18
CA ARG A 11 -11.87 -3.82 12.33
C ARG A 11 -10.85 -4.18 13.43
N GLY A 12 -9.72 -3.47 13.53
CA GLY A 12 -8.68 -3.80 14.51
C GLY A 12 -7.87 -5.07 14.18
N ALA A 13 -7.98 -5.60 12.96
CA ALA A 13 -7.33 -6.84 12.57
C ALA A 13 -5.80 -6.72 12.60
N THR A 14 -5.26 -5.61 12.10
CA THR A 14 -3.81 -5.38 12.04
C THR A 14 -3.22 -5.25 13.44
N LEU A 15 -3.87 -4.50 14.33
CA LEU A 15 -3.41 -4.37 15.72
C LEU A 15 -3.44 -5.71 16.45
N LYS A 16 -4.52 -6.50 16.31
CA LYS A 16 -4.58 -7.85 16.90
C LYS A 16 -3.49 -8.76 16.37
N LEU A 17 -3.21 -8.72 15.07
CA LEU A 17 -2.15 -9.50 14.46
C LEU A 17 -0.78 -9.12 15.06
N LEU A 18 -0.48 -7.83 15.16
CA LEU A 18 0.77 -7.34 15.75
C LEU A 18 0.91 -7.77 17.21
N GLU A 19 -0.15 -7.63 18.03
CA GLU A 19 -0.18 -8.07 19.42
C GLU A 19 0.07 -9.58 19.53
N GLN A 20 -0.53 -10.39 18.65
CA GLN A 20 -0.37 -11.85 18.63
C GLN A 20 1.03 -12.29 18.18
N GLU A 21 1.56 -11.69 17.11
CA GLU A 21 2.88 -12.04 16.57
C GLU A 21 4.02 -11.65 17.50
N THR A 22 3.87 -10.51 18.18
CA THR A 22 4.92 -9.97 19.06
C THR A 22 4.70 -10.36 20.52
N LEU A 23 3.56 -10.97 20.85
CA LEU A 23 3.16 -11.26 22.24
C LEU A 23 3.28 -10.01 23.13
N THR A 24 2.83 -8.88 22.61
CA THR A 24 2.77 -7.59 23.31
C THR A 24 1.34 -7.07 23.37
N ARG A 25 1.10 -6.09 24.23
CA ARG A 25 -0.13 -5.34 24.31
C ARG A 25 0.11 -3.91 23.83
N ILE A 26 -0.66 -3.49 22.82
CA ILE A 26 -0.51 -2.21 22.13
C ILE A 26 -1.75 -1.36 22.42
N ALA A 27 -1.59 -0.29 23.19
CA ALA A 27 -2.65 0.68 23.43
C ALA A 27 -2.44 1.92 22.54
N VAL A 28 -3.33 2.08 21.56
CA VAL A 28 -3.36 3.24 20.66
C VAL A 28 -4.36 4.27 21.19
N PRO A 29 -3.97 5.53 21.44
CA PRO A 29 -4.88 6.56 21.91
C PRO A 29 -5.95 6.91 20.87
N ARG A 30 -7.12 7.33 21.34
CA ARG A 30 -8.22 7.80 20.45
C ARG A 30 -7.78 9.03 19.67
N GLN A 31 -8.34 9.21 18.47
CA GLN A 31 -7.99 10.32 17.57
C GLN A 31 -8.28 11.71 18.19
N ASP A 32 -9.23 11.80 19.12
CA ASP A 32 -9.58 13.04 19.85
C ASP A 32 -8.65 13.32 21.05
N SER A 33 -7.75 12.41 21.39
CA SER A 33 -6.80 12.65 22.48
C SER A 33 -5.63 13.50 21.97
N GLN A 34 -5.19 14.48 22.76
CA GLN A 34 -3.97 15.25 22.47
C GLN A 34 -2.71 14.37 22.50
N SER A 35 -2.80 13.16 23.07
CA SER A 35 -1.71 12.21 23.15
C SER A 35 -1.50 11.46 21.84
N HIS A 36 -0.28 11.52 21.31
CA HIS A 36 0.16 10.79 20.12
C HIS A 36 0.99 9.55 20.46
N ALA A 37 1.17 9.27 21.74
CA ALA A 37 2.03 8.19 22.22
C ALA A 37 1.28 6.85 22.17
N ILE A 38 1.87 5.88 21.47
CA ILE A 38 1.42 4.49 21.47
C ILE A 38 2.12 3.80 22.65
N LEU A 39 1.34 3.16 23.51
CA LEU A 39 1.90 2.43 24.65
C LEU A 39 2.03 0.95 24.28
N ILE A 40 3.25 0.43 24.37
CA ILE A 40 3.54 -0.99 24.15
C ILE A 40 3.95 -1.60 25.49
N SER A 41 3.34 -2.71 25.87
CA SER A 41 3.60 -3.42 27.12
C SER A 41 3.84 -4.90 26.85
N GLY A 42 4.92 -5.45 27.42
CA GLY A 42 5.30 -6.86 27.22
C GLY A 42 6.72 -7.12 27.70
N ALA A 43 7.25 -8.29 27.33
CA ALA A 43 8.66 -8.61 27.58
C ALA A 43 9.59 -7.65 26.81
N LYS A 44 10.77 -7.34 27.37
CA LYS A 44 11.70 -6.35 26.79
C LYS A 44 12.05 -6.63 25.33
N ASP A 45 12.31 -7.90 24.98
CA ASP A 45 12.65 -8.30 23.61
C ASP A 45 11.45 -8.20 22.67
N ASN A 46 10.26 -8.56 23.15
CA ASN A 46 9.01 -8.46 22.40
C ASN A 46 8.61 -7.01 22.12
N VAL A 47 8.82 -6.11 23.08
CA VAL A 47 8.57 -4.67 22.92
C VAL A 47 9.45 -4.10 21.81
N LYS A 48 10.73 -4.45 21.78
CA LYS A 48 11.64 -4.04 20.69
C LYS A 48 11.20 -4.59 19.34
N LEU A 49 10.80 -5.86 19.28
CA LEU A 49 10.28 -6.47 18.05
C LEU A 49 9.01 -5.75 17.57
N CYS A 50 8.10 -5.43 18.48
CA CYS A 50 6.88 -4.69 18.17
C CYS A 50 7.17 -3.28 17.67
N GLU A 51 8.11 -2.57 18.29
CA GLU A 51 8.56 -1.26 17.85
C GLU A 51 9.09 -1.34 16.40
N GLN A 52 9.96 -2.31 16.11
CA GLN A 52 10.49 -2.52 14.76
C GLN A 52 9.39 -2.79 13.74
N LYS A 53 8.42 -3.66 14.05
CA LYS A 53 7.29 -3.93 13.14
C LYS A 53 6.42 -2.70 12.90
N ILE A 54 6.15 -1.90 13.93
CA ILE A 54 5.37 -0.66 13.78
C ILE A 54 6.12 0.34 12.90
N LEU A 55 7.43 0.49 13.10
CA LEU A 55 8.29 1.33 12.26
C LEU A 55 8.31 0.84 10.81
N GLU A 56 8.40 -0.46 10.58
CA GLU A 56 8.36 -1.04 9.24
C GLU A 56 7.02 -0.73 8.54
N LEU A 57 5.89 -0.96 9.23
CA LEU A 57 4.56 -0.58 8.72
C LEU A 57 4.45 0.93 8.44
N TYR A 58 5.11 1.76 9.26
CA TYR A 58 5.20 3.19 9.04
C TYR A 58 5.92 3.52 7.74
N HIS A 59 7.10 2.94 7.53
CA HIS A 59 7.86 3.12 6.30
C HIS A 59 7.11 2.61 5.07
N ILE A 60 6.50 1.43 5.15
CA ILE A 60 5.66 0.89 4.06
C ILE A 60 4.54 1.87 3.73
N GLN A 61 3.85 2.41 4.74
CA GLN A 61 2.74 3.32 4.53
C GLN A 61 3.17 4.66 3.95
N LEU A 62 4.32 5.20 4.37
CA LEU A 62 4.93 6.39 3.77
C LEU A 62 5.37 6.14 2.33
N ASN A 63 5.88 4.95 2.05
CA ASN A 63 6.41 4.61 0.74
C ASN A 63 5.34 4.09 -0.23
N LYS A 64 4.07 4.01 0.19
CA LYS A 64 2.97 3.71 -0.74
C LYS A 64 2.82 4.84 -1.75
N GLY A 65 3.03 4.50 -3.01
CA GLY A 65 2.77 5.33 -4.17
C GLY A 65 1.39 5.03 -4.75
N PHE A 66 0.71 6.09 -5.18
CA PHE A 66 -0.49 5.98 -5.99
C PHE A 66 -0.34 6.93 -7.18
N GLU A 67 -0.36 6.37 -8.38
CA GLU A 67 -0.29 7.14 -9.61
C GLU A 67 -1.50 6.84 -10.48
N ARG A 68 -2.01 7.87 -11.16
CA ARG A 68 -3.06 7.75 -12.17
C ARG A 68 -2.49 8.12 -13.52
N LEU A 69 -2.82 7.34 -14.54
CA LEU A 69 -2.40 7.59 -15.92
C LEU A 69 -3.63 7.64 -16.82
N SER A 70 -3.57 8.51 -17.82
CA SER A 70 -4.58 8.63 -18.87
C SER A 70 -4.11 7.87 -20.11
N ILE A 71 -4.67 6.71 -20.38
CA ILE A 71 -4.36 5.80 -21.49
C ILE A 71 -5.65 5.34 -22.16
N PRO A 72 -5.74 5.46 -23.50
CA PRO A 72 -6.92 5.04 -24.25
C PRO A 72 -7.40 3.63 -23.91
N CYS A 73 -8.71 3.49 -23.74
CA CYS A 73 -9.35 2.20 -23.43
C CYS A 73 -9.05 1.07 -24.44
N LEU A 74 -8.66 1.43 -25.68
CA LEU A 74 -8.20 0.50 -26.71
C LEU A 74 -7.08 -0.43 -26.22
N TYR A 75 -6.17 0.07 -25.38
CA TYR A 75 -5.00 -0.68 -24.90
C TYR A 75 -5.25 -1.43 -23.59
N HIS A 76 -6.39 -1.22 -22.93
CA HIS A 76 -6.71 -1.83 -21.63
C HIS A 76 -6.65 -3.36 -21.63
N PRO A 77 -7.15 -4.10 -22.65
CA PRO A 77 -7.06 -5.55 -22.68
C PRO A 77 -5.61 -6.05 -22.69
N TRP A 78 -4.76 -5.45 -23.52
CA TRP A 78 -3.34 -5.79 -23.60
C TRP A 78 -2.59 -5.47 -22.31
N ILE A 79 -2.84 -4.28 -21.74
CA ILE A 79 -2.25 -3.88 -20.46
C ILE A 79 -2.67 -4.88 -19.37
N ARG A 80 -3.97 -5.20 -19.27
CA ARG A 80 -4.53 -6.10 -18.24
C ARG A 80 -3.89 -7.49 -18.25
N HIS A 81 -3.63 -8.07 -19.42
CA HIS A 81 -3.13 -9.45 -19.50
C HIS A 81 -1.61 -9.54 -19.54
N GLN A 82 -0.95 -8.64 -20.25
CA GLN A 82 0.49 -8.73 -20.49
C GLN A 82 1.26 -7.88 -19.49
N LEU A 83 0.89 -6.60 -19.39
CA LEU A 83 1.66 -5.61 -18.64
C LEU A 83 1.39 -5.68 -17.13
N VAL A 84 0.15 -5.94 -16.71
CA VAL A 84 -0.18 -6.11 -15.28
C VAL A 84 0.54 -7.33 -14.71
N ASN A 85 0.56 -8.46 -15.42
CA ASN A 85 1.25 -9.65 -14.94
C ASN A 85 2.77 -9.44 -14.85
N GLU A 86 3.38 -8.79 -15.85
CA GLU A 86 4.80 -8.42 -15.83
C GLU A 86 5.12 -7.50 -14.65
N LEU A 87 4.37 -6.39 -14.52
CA LEU A 87 4.61 -5.40 -13.46
C LEU A 87 4.29 -5.92 -12.06
N HIS A 88 3.24 -6.72 -11.91
CA HIS A 88 2.93 -7.39 -10.65
C HIS A 88 4.02 -8.38 -10.25
N ARG A 89 4.53 -9.18 -11.18
CA ARG A 89 5.58 -10.16 -10.91
C ARG A 89 6.94 -9.51 -10.66
N GLN A 90 7.25 -8.44 -11.37
CA GLN A 90 8.57 -7.80 -11.31
C GLN A 90 8.67 -6.76 -10.19
N TYR A 91 7.60 -6.02 -9.93
CA TYR A 91 7.61 -4.84 -9.05
C TYR A 91 6.56 -4.90 -7.93
N ASN A 92 5.79 -5.98 -7.82
CA ASN A 92 4.73 -6.16 -6.81
C ASN A 92 3.73 -4.99 -6.77
N VAL A 93 3.43 -4.41 -7.94
CA VAL A 93 2.44 -3.33 -8.08
C VAL A 93 1.08 -3.90 -8.47
N THR A 94 0.02 -3.28 -7.95
CA THR A 94 -1.37 -3.58 -8.31
C THR A 94 -1.90 -2.51 -9.24
N ILE A 95 -2.32 -2.90 -10.44
CA ILE A 95 -2.89 -1.99 -11.42
C ILE A 95 -4.39 -2.22 -11.47
N ASP A 96 -5.14 -1.18 -11.15
CA ASP A 96 -6.60 -1.17 -11.19
C ASP A 96 -7.02 -0.52 -12.52
N LEU A 97 -7.63 -1.33 -13.39
CA LEU A 97 -8.20 -0.86 -14.64
C LEU A 97 -9.72 -0.78 -14.51
N PRO A 98 -10.34 0.32 -14.98
CA PRO A 98 -11.78 0.48 -14.97
C PRO A 98 -12.46 -0.60 -15.84
N PRO A 99 -13.72 -0.93 -15.55
CA PRO A 99 -14.47 -1.88 -16.36
C PRO A 99 -14.73 -1.31 -17.77
N PRO A 100 -14.78 -2.19 -18.80
CA PRO A 100 -14.91 -1.78 -20.20
C PRO A 100 -16.19 -0.97 -20.49
N ILE A 101 -17.21 -1.12 -19.66
CA ILE A 101 -18.48 -0.37 -19.73
C ILE A 101 -18.28 1.14 -19.56
N LYS A 102 -17.28 1.56 -18.77
CA LYS A 102 -17.09 2.98 -18.47
C LYS A 102 -16.23 3.70 -19.52
N GLN A 103 -15.60 2.98 -20.47
CA GLN A 103 -14.70 3.53 -21.51
C GLN A 103 -13.88 4.73 -21.01
N THR A 104 -13.36 4.68 -19.78
CA THR A 104 -12.57 5.77 -19.25
C THR A 104 -11.13 5.51 -19.62
N ASP A 105 -10.39 6.56 -19.94
CA ASP A 105 -8.98 6.43 -20.24
C ASP A 105 -8.14 6.41 -18.95
N GLU A 106 -8.74 6.27 -17.77
CA GLU A 106 -7.99 6.37 -16.50
C GLU A 106 -7.58 4.98 -15.98
N ILE A 107 -6.28 4.74 -15.82
CA ILE A 107 -5.75 3.59 -15.07
C ILE A 107 -5.13 4.05 -13.76
N SER A 108 -5.23 3.23 -12.72
CA SER A 108 -4.69 3.52 -11.40
C SER A 108 -3.65 2.48 -11.01
N ILE A 109 -2.48 2.93 -10.56
CA ILE A 109 -1.38 2.06 -10.11
C ILE A 109 -1.19 2.27 -8.62
N ARG A 110 -1.23 1.17 -7.87
CA ARG A 110 -1.01 1.12 -6.43
C ARG A 110 0.22 0.25 -6.16
N GLY A 111 1.13 0.74 -5.33
CA GLY A 111 2.32 -0.02 -4.95
C GLY A 111 3.28 0.82 -4.14
N GLU A 112 4.54 0.45 -4.12
CA GLU A 112 5.60 1.28 -3.55
C GLU A 112 5.98 2.41 -4.53
N ARG A 113 6.44 3.55 -4.02
CA ARG A 113 6.75 4.76 -4.80
C ARG A 113 7.69 4.49 -5.97
N GLU A 114 8.77 3.75 -5.72
CA GLU A 114 9.79 3.49 -6.73
C GLU A 114 9.30 2.51 -7.83
N PRO A 115 8.74 1.33 -7.48
CA PRO A 115 7.98 0.47 -8.39
C PRO A 115 6.93 1.19 -9.25
N VAL A 116 6.13 2.06 -8.64
CA VAL A 116 5.03 2.76 -9.32
C VAL A 116 5.56 3.69 -10.42
N GLU A 117 6.66 4.40 -10.18
CA GLU A 117 7.29 5.29 -11.17
C GLU A 117 7.89 4.49 -12.35
N LYS A 118 8.53 3.35 -12.06
CA LYS A 118 9.04 2.43 -13.09
C LYS A 118 7.91 1.85 -13.93
N ALA A 119 6.84 1.39 -13.29
CA ALA A 119 5.64 0.89 -13.94
C ALA A 119 5.01 1.94 -14.86
N LYS A 120 4.84 3.17 -14.38
CA LYS A 120 4.36 4.31 -15.15
C LYS A 120 5.19 4.55 -16.40
N THR A 121 6.51 4.62 -16.25
CA THR A 121 7.43 4.82 -17.38
C THR A 121 7.31 3.68 -18.38
N ARG A 122 7.26 2.43 -17.92
CA ARG A 122 7.10 1.24 -18.78
C ARG A 122 5.81 1.28 -19.58
N ILE A 123 4.71 1.68 -18.94
CA ILE A 123 3.40 1.82 -19.57
C ILE A 123 3.42 2.93 -20.63
N ILE A 124 3.99 4.09 -20.31
CA ILE A 124 4.12 5.22 -21.26
C ILE A 124 5.01 4.82 -22.45
N GLN A 125 6.09 4.09 -22.21
CA GLN A 125 6.96 3.57 -23.26
C GLN A 125 6.21 2.60 -24.17
N PHE A 126 5.42 1.68 -23.60
CA PHE A 126 4.57 0.78 -24.38
C PHE A 126 3.57 1.56 -25.24
N TYR A 127 2.92 2.57 -24.67
CA TYR A 127 1.99 3.45 -25.39
C TYR A 127 2.66 4.25 -26.52
N LYS A 128 3.87 4.77 -26.31
CA LYS A 128 4.61 5.55 -27.33
C LYS A 128 5.17 4.72 -28.47
N ASN A 129 5.33 3.41 -28.28
CA ASN A 129 5.90 2.49 -29.26
C ASN A 129 4.83 1.81 -30.15
N LEU A 130 3.56 2.18 -29.94
CA LEU A 130 2.38 1.78 -30.72
C LEU A 130 1.94 2.96 -31.61
#